data_AF-A0A7X7HCT6-F1
#
_entry.id   AF-A0A7X7HCT6-F1
#
_cell.length_a   1.000
_cell.length_b   1.000
_cell.length_c   1.000
_cell.angle_alpha   90.00
_cell.angle_beta   90.00
_cell.angle_gamma   90.00
#
_symmetry.space_group_name_H-M   'P 1'
#
loop_
_entity.id
_entity.type
_entity.pdbx_description
1 polymer ?
#
loop_
_entity_poly.entity_id
_entity_poly.type
_entity_poly.pdbx_seq_one_letter_code
_entity_poly.pdbx_strand_id
1 'polypeptide(L)'
;MKDCDCNDFVSRLFALFDAELEAGEEATLRAHVAGCPDCTRHAEAEEHIRAILRRSCVENAPETLRMRVHAQLTVLRLGGGMPAFSPRTTP
;
A
#
# COMPACT_ATOMS: atom_id res chain seq x y z
N MET A 1 -5.49 21.71 -16.09
CA MET A 1 -4.58 21.32 -15.01
C MET A 1 -5.30 21.68 -13.73
N LYS A 2 -5.64 20.70 -12.89
CA LYS A 2 -6.45 20.96 -11.69
C LYS A 2 -5.46 21.21 -10.57
N ASP A 3 -5.35 22.46 -10.13
CA ASP A 3 -4.53 22.83 -8.99
C ASP A 3 -5.06 22.08 -7.76
N CYS A 4 -4.22 21.25 -7.15
CA CYS A 4 -4.54 20.58 -5.90
C CYS A 4 -4.41 21.59 -4.76
N ASP A 5 -5.48 21.76 -3.99
CA ASP A 5 -5.48 22.56 -2.76
C ASP A 5 -5.23 21.69 -1.53
N CYS A 6 -5.01 22.33 -0.38
CA CYS A 6 -4.70 21.60 0.86
C CYS A 6 -5.84 20.65 1.27
N ASN A 7 -7.09 20.99 0.96
CA ASN A 7 -8.25 20.17 1.32
C ASN A 7 -8.32 18.90 0.46
N ASP A 8 -8.08 19.04 -0.84
CA ASP A 8 -7.97 17.93 -1.78
C ASP A 8 -6.83 16.99 -1.37
N PHE A 9 -5.67 17.54 -1.00
CA PHE A 9 -4.56 16.74 -0.48
C PHE A 9 -4.95 15.94 0.78
N VAL A 10 -5.51 16.60 1.80
CA VAL A 10 -5.90 15.93 3.05
C VAL A 10 -6.95 14.85 2.80
N SER A 11 -7.89 15.08 1.88
CA SER A 11 -8.92 14.10 1.53
C SER A 11 -8.37 12.84 0.85
N ARG A 12 -7.24 12.95 0.14
CA ARG A 12 -6.60 11.86 -0.63
C ARG A 12 -5.29 11.37 -0.01
N LEU A 13 -4.93 11.87 1.16
CA LEU A 13 -3.69 11.53 1.84
C LEU A 13 -3.50 10.02 1.97
N PHE A 14 -4.52 9.31 2.44
CA PHE A 14 -4.46 7.87 2.62
C PHE A 14 -4.29 7.14 1.28
N ALA A 15 -5.08 7.50 0.26
CA ALA A 15 -4.96 6.92 -1.08
C ALA A 15 -3.55 7.11 -1.68
N LEU A 16 -2.90 8.24 -1.41
CA LEU A 16 -1.49 8.46 -1.79
C LEU A 16 -0.54 7.47 -1.10
N PHE A 17 -0.71 7.24 0.21
CA PHE A 17 0.15 6.33 0.97
C PHE A 17 -0.17 4.84 0.75
N ASP A 18 -1.38 4.52 0.30
CA ASP A 18 -1.82 3.17 -0.03
C ASP A 18 -1.58 2.80 -1.52
N ALA A 19 -1.02 3.73 -2.29
CA ALA A 19 -0.77 3.58 -3.73
C ALA A 19 -2.05 3.29 -4.55
N GLU A 20 -3.15 3.94 -4.17
CA GLU A 20 -4.48 3.80 -4.79
C GLU A 20 -4.81 4.92 -5.78
N LEU A 21 -3.83 5.75 -6.12
CA LEU A 21 -4.00 6.89 -7.04
C LEU A 21 -3.47 6.57 -8.43
N GLU A 22 -4.07 7.18 -9.44
CA GLU A 22 -3.48 7.19 -10.78
C GLU A 22 -2.20 8.04 -10.79
N ALA A 23 -1.24 7.68 -11.66
CA ALA A 23 0.07 8.33 -11.71
C ALA A 23 0.03 9.86 -11.85
N GLY A 24 -0.98 10.40 -12.56
CA GLY A 24 -1.16 11.85 -12.71
C GLY A 24 -1.64 12.54 -11.43
N GLU A 25 -2.52 11.89 -10.67
CA GLU A 25 -3.03 12.40 -9.40
C GLU A 25 -1.93 12.34 -8.34
N GLU A 26 -1.23 11.22 -8.26
CA GLU A 26 -0.08 11.02 -7.39
C GLU A 26 1.00 12.09 -7.58
N ALA A 27 1.36 12.38 -8.84
CA ALA A 27 2.32 13.43 -9.16
C ALA A 27 1.85 14.82 -8.70
N THR A 28 0.55 15.11 -8.87
CA THR A 28 -0.04 16.40 -8.48
C THR A 28 -0.02 16.58 -6.95
N LEU A 29 -0.42 15.55 -6.20
CA LEU A 29 -0.38 15.60 -4.73
C LEU A 29 1.05 15.75 -4.19
N ARG A 30 2.01 15.03 -4.79
CA ARG A 30 3.42 15.16 -4.40
C ARG A 30 4.00 16.55 -4.66
N ALA A 31 3.65 17.15 -5.79
CA ALA A 31 4.03 18.53 -6.09
C ALA A 31 3.45 19.51 -5.07
N HIS A 32 2.18 19.33 -4.66
CA HIS A 32 1.56 20.13 -3.62
C HIS A 32 2.30 20.02 -2.27
N VAL A 33 2.57 18.80 -1.81
CA VAL A 33 3.29 18.57 -0.54
C VAL A 33 4.65 19.25 -0.53
N ALA A 34 5.40 19.15 -1.63
CA ALA A 34 6.73 19.76 -1.73
C ALA A 34 6.71 21.30 -1.59
N GLY A 35 5.58 21.96 -1.89
CA GLY A 35 5.41 23.41 -1.78
C GLY A 35 4.62 23.89 -0.56
N CYS A 36 4.02 22.99 0.23
CA CYS A 36 3.09 23.34 1.30
C CYS A 36 3.54 22.79 2.67
N PRO A 37 3.99 23.65 3.61
CA PRO A 37 4.44 23.22 4.93
C PRO A 37 3.36 22.51 5.75
N ASP A 38 2.09 22.93 5.63
CA ASP A 38 0.99 22.32 6.36
C ASP A 38 0.73 20.88 5.89
N CYS A 39 0.66 20.68 4.57
CA CYS A 39 0.50 19.35 3.98
C CYS A 39 1.72 18.46 4.19
N THR A 40 2.93 19.03 4.27
CA THR A 40 4.12 18.29 4.69
C THR A 40 3.96 17.73 6.10
N ARG A 41 3.50 18.54 7.06
CA ARG A 41 3.23 18.06 8.43
C ARG A 41 2.17 16.95 8.47
N HIS A 42 1.15 17.03 7.63
CA HIS A 42 0.15 15.96 7.49
C HIS A 42 0.77 14.65 6.95
N ALA A 43 1.61 14.74 5.92
CA ALA A 43 2.30 13.58 5.36
C ALA A 43 3.27 12.93 6.34
N GLU A 44 4.06 13.74 7.05
CA GLU A 44 4.99 13.26 8.08
C GLU A 44 4.28 12.57 9.25
N ALA A 45 3.14 13.12 9.69
CA ALA A 45 2.32 12.51 10.74
C ALA A 45 1.79 11.13 10.31
N GLU A 46 1.31 11.02 9.07
CA GLU A 46 0.82 9.76 8.51
C GLU A 46 1.95 8.72 8.39
N GLU A 47 3.11 9.12 7.88
CA GLU A 47 4.28 8.26 7.79
C GLU A 47 4.72 7.77 9.18
N HIS A 48 4.72 8.66 10.18
CA HIS A 48 5.06 8.32 11.56
C HIS A 48 4.11 7.26 12.13
N ILE A 49 2.80 7.45 11.96
CA ILE A 49 1.78 6.48 12.42
C ILE A 49 1.99 5.13 11.71
N ARG A 50 2.18 5.12 10.40
CA ARG A 50 2.45 3.88 9.64
C ARG A 50 3.72 3.18 10.12
N ALA A 51 4.77 3.92 10.46
CA ALA A 51 5.98 3.36 11.04
C ALA A 51 5.72 2.71 12.42
N ILE A 52 4.89 3.33 13.27
CA ILE A 52 4.44 2.75 14.56
C ILE A 52 3.67 1.44 14.32
N LEU A 53 2.76 1.41 13.36
CA LEU A 53 1.95 0.23 13.08
C LEU A 53 2.81 -0.92 12.56
N ARG A 54 3.72 -0.65 11.62
CA ARG A 54 4.64 -1.67 11.06
C ARG A 54 5.54 -2.31 12.12
N ARG A 55 6.00 -1.56 13.12
CA ARG A 55 6.82 -2.13 14.21
C ARG A 55 6.01 -2.91 15.25
N SER A 56 4.71 -2.63 15.37
CA SER A 56 3.88 -3.17 16.46
C SER A 56 3.01 -4.34 16.00
N CYS A 57 2.53 -4.33 14.75
CA CYS A 57 1.75 -5.41 14.14
C CYS A 57 2.65 -6.35 13.31
N VAL A 58 3.61 -7.01 13.98
CA VAL A 58 4.49 -7.99 13.33
C VAL A 58 3.90 -9.39 13.47
N GLU A 59 2.73 -9.62 12.90
CA GLU A 59 2.17 -10.97 12.81
C GLU A 59 2.88 -11.73 11.68
N ASN A 60 3.51 -12.84 12.05
CA ASN A 60 4.20 -13.70 11.11
C ASN A 60 3.17 -14.59 10.43
N ALA A 61 3.06 -14.51 9.10
CA ALA A 61 2.22 -15.43 8.34
C ALA A 61 2.53 -16.89 8.72
N PRO A 62 1.53 -17.75 8.97
CA PRO A 62 1.76 -19.14 9.33
C PRO A 62 2.65 -19.84 8.30
N GLU A 63 3.55 -20.71 8.76
CA GLU A 63 4.49 -21.42 7.88
C GLU A 63 3.78 -22.19 6.76
N THR A 64 2.64 -22.80 7.08
CA THR A 64 1.78 -23.50 6.11
C THR A 64 1.31 -22.58 4.98
N LEU A 65 0.96 -21.33 5.28
CA LEU A 65 0.57 -20.34 4.28
C LEU A 65 1.78 -19.93 3.42
N ARG A 66 2.93 -19.66 4.05
CA ARG A 66 4.15 -19.29 3.31
C ARG A 66 4.57 -20.39 2.34
N MET A 67 4.60 -21.64 2.79
CA MET A 67 4.95 -22.78 1.93
C MET A 67 4.02 -22.89 0.72
N ARG A 68 2.70 -22.74 0.93
CA ARG A 68 1.71 -22.77 -0.16
C ARG A 68 1.95 -21.65 -1.18
N VAL A 69 2.17 -20.42 -0.71
CA VAL A 69 2.46 -19.27 -1.57
C VAL A 69 3.74 -19.49 -2.36
N HIS A 70 4.83 -19.93 -1.72
CA HIS A 70 6.09 -20.23 -2.41
C HIS A 70 5.92 -21.31 -3.47
N ALA A 71 5.21 -22.40 -3.17
CA ALA A 71 4.95 -23.47 -4.14
C ALA A 71 4.18 -22.96 -5.36
N GLN A 72 3.12 -22.17 -5.14
CA GLN A 72 2.31 -21.58 -6.22
C GLN A 72 3.13 -20.60 -7.07
N LEU A 73 3.94 -19.75 -6.46
CA LEU A 73 4.83 -18.82 -7.17
C LEU A 73 5.88 -19.56 -8.02
N THR A 74 6.43 -20.67 -7.52
CA THR A 74 7.36 -21.50 -8.30
C THR A 74 6.68 -22.10 -9.53
N VAL A 75 5.46 -22.63 -9.39
CA VAL A 75 4.70 -23.19 -10.53
C VAL A 75 4.39 -22.11 -11.57
N LEU A 76 3.93 -20.93 -11.14
CA LEU A 76 3.67 -19.78 -12.00
C LEU A 76 4.91 -19.35 -12.80
N ARG A 77 6.07 -19.29 -12.16
CA ARG A 77 7.33 -18.90 -12.79
C ARG A 77 7.81 -19.92 -13.83
N LEU A 78 7.49 -21.19 -13.65
CA LEU A 78 7.85 -22.28 -14.56
C LEU A 78 6.83 -22.49 -15.69
N GLY A 79 5.83 -21.61 -15.83
CA GLY A 79 4.84 -21.68 -16.91
C GLY A 79 3.76 -22.75 -16.73
N GLY A 80 3.68 -23.37 -15.55
CA GLY A 80 2.56 -24.23 -15.19
C GLY A 80 1.33 -23.37 -14.92
N GLY A 81 0.26 -23.58 -15.69
CA GLY A 81 -1.01 -22.88 -15.49
C GLY A 81 -1.47 -22.94 -14.02
N MET A 82 -2.12 -21.87 -13.55
CA MET A 82 -2.60 -21.72 -12.19
C MET A 82 -3.34 -22.98 -11.69
N PRO A 83 -2.85 -23.70 -10.66
CA PRO A 83 -3.72 -24.59 -9.92
C PRO A 83 -4.75 -23.72 -9.18
N ALA A 84 -6.03 -24.09 -9.28
CA ALA A 84 -7.13 -23.34 -8.66
C ALA A 84 -6.81 -23.03 -7.18
N PHE A 85 -6.76 -21.74 -6.84
CA PHE A 85 -6.67 -21.30 -5.46
C PHE A 85 -7.97 -21.72 -4.75
N SER A 86 -7.92 -22.82 -3.99
CA SER A 86 -9.03 -23.22 -3.12
C SER A 86 -8.70 -22.73 -1.71
N PRO A 87 -9.37 -21.66 -1.21
CA PRO A 87 -9.22 -21.21 0.16
C PRO A 87 -9.92 -22.22 1.07
N ARG A 88 -9.26 -23.33 1.39
CA ARG A 88 -9.73 -24.23 2.44
C ARG A 88 -9.14 -23.74 3.77
N THR A 89 -9.83 -22.77 4.38
CA THR A 89 -9.74 -22.48 5.81
C THR A 89 -10.85 -23.26 6.51
N THR A 90 -10.50 -24.10 7.48
CA THR A 90 -11.27 -24.51 8.68
C THR A 90 -10.64 -25.79 9.28
N PRO A 91 -10.87 -26.11 10.58
CA PRO A 91 -11.97 -25.72 11.46
C PRO A 91 -11.92 -24.28 12.00
#